data_AF-A0A951GTS4-F1
#
_entry.id   AF-A0A951GTS4-F1
#
_cell.length_a   1.000
_cell.length_b   1.000
_cell.length_c   1.000
_cell.angle_alpha   90.00
_cell.angle_beta   90.00
_cell.angle_gamma   90.00
#
_symmetry.space_group_name_H-M   'P 1'
#
loop_
_entity.id
_entity.type
_entity.pdbx_description
1 polymer ?
#
loop_
_entity_poly.entity_id
_entity_poly.type
_entity_poly.pdbx_seq_one_letter_code
_entity_poly.pdbx_strand_id
1 'polypeptide(L)' 'MSPLVPMVVEQTSRGERAFDIYSRLLNERIIF' A
#
# COMPACT_ATOMS: atom_id res chain seq x y z
N MET A 1 3.36 -17.42 -13.57
CA MET A 1 4.17 -16.57 -12.66
C MET A 1 3.27 -15.42 -12.24
N SER A 2 2.88 -15.34 -10.96
CA SER A 2 2.12 -14.20 -10.46
C SER A 2 3.06 -12.98 -10.43
N PRO A 3 2.65 -11.81 -10.92
CA PRO A 3 3.47 -10.61 -10.84
C PRO A 3 3.73 -10.27 -9.36
N LEU A 4 4.98 -9.95 -9.04
CA LEU A 4 5.36 -9.48 -7.70
C LEU A 4 4.77 -8.08 -7.51
N VAL A 5 3.87 -7.94 -6.53
CA VAL A 5 3.32 -6.64 -6.15
C VAL A 5 4.23 -6.02 -5.08
N PRO A 6 4.73 -4.79 -5.26
CA PRO A 6 5.59 -4.16 -4.28
C PRO A 6 4.81 -3.82 -3.00
N MET A 7 5.47 -3.98 -1.87
CA MET A 7 4.97 -3.62 -0.56
C MET A 7 5.61 -2.29 -0.12
N VAL A 8 4.81 -1.40 0.44
CA VAL A 8 5.19 -0.07 0.90
C VAL A 8 4.91 0.07 2.39
N VAL A 9 5.66 0.94 3.07
CA VAL A 9 5.48 1.26 4.49
C VAL A 9 5.03 2.71 4.61
N GLU A 10 3.89 2.92 5.26
CA GLU A 10 3.37 4.24 5.64
C GLU A 10 3.77 4.55 7.09
N GLN A 11 4.37 5.72 7.31
CA GLN A 11 4.60 6.24 8.65
C GLN A 11 3.35 7.00 9.14
N THR A 12 2.83 6.57 10.29
CA THR A 12 1.72 7.22 10.98
C THR A 12 2.19 7.70 12.35
N SER A 13 1.41 8.59 12.99
CA SER A 13 1.70 9.04 14.36
C SER A 13 1.69 7.92 15.41
N ARG A 14 1.18 6.73 15.07
CA ARG A 14 1.13 5.53 15.93
C ARG A 14 2.16 4.46 15.55
N GLY A 15 3.03 4.73 14.58
CA GLY A 15 4.04 3.79 14.07
C GLY A 15 3.93 3.52 12.57
N GLU A 16 4.51 2.41 12.13
CA GLU A 16 4.58 2.01 10.72
C GLU A 16 3.46 1.03 10.34
N ARG A 17 2.90 1.20 9.15
CA ARG A 17 1.91 0.27 8.59
C ARG A 17 2.31 -0.15 7.18
N ALA A 18 2.36 -1.44 6.94
CA ALA A 18 2.69 -1.98 5.62
C ALA A 18 1.44 -2.22 4.77
N PHE A 19 1.53 -1.93 3.48
CA PHE A 19 0.48 -2.13 2.47
C PHE A 19 1.09 -2.65 1.18
N ASP A 20 0.35 -3.44 0.41
CA ASP A 20 0.65 -3.53 -1.03
C ASP A 20 0.29 -2.20 -1.72
N ILE A 21 0.96 -1.90 -2.84
CA ILE A 21 0.78 -0.61 -3.53
C ILE A 21 -0.66 -0.35 -3.96
N TYR A 22 -1.44 -1.39 -4.32
CA TYR A 22 -2.82 -1.21 -4.75
C TYR A 22 -3.74 -0.88 -3.58
N SER A 23 -3.59 -1.56 -2.44
CA SER A 23 -4.32 -1.23 -1.21
C SER A 23 -4.01 0.19 -0.73
N ARG A 24 -2.75 0.64 -0.84
CA ARG A 24 -2.38 2.03 -0.50
C ARG A 24 -3.14 3.03 -1.37
N LEU A 25 -3.17 2.81 -2.68
CA LEU A 25 -3.82 3.71 -3.64
C LEU A 25 -5.35 3.67 -3.52
N LEU A 26 -5.93 2.50 -3.26
CA LEU A 26 -7.35 2.37 -2.97
C LEU A 26 -7.77 3.12 -1.70
N ASN A 27 -6.91 3.13 -0.66
CA ASN A 27 -7.14 3.92 0.54
C ASN A 27 -7.18 5.44 0.24
N GLU A 28 -6.43 5.89 -0.77
CA GLU A 28 -6.48 7.24 -1.33
C GLU A 28 -7.61 7.44 -2.37
N ARG A 29 -8.46 6.42 -2.58
CA ARG A 29 -9.56 6.38 -3.56
C ARG A 29 -9.10 6.48 -5.03
N ILE A 30 -7.90 6.00 -5.33
CA ILE A 30 -7.38 5.86 -6.70
C ILE A 30 -7.78 4.46 -7.22
N ILE A 31 -8.49 4.42 -8.34
CA ILE A 31 -8.95 3.18 -9.00
C ILE A 31 -8.35 3.15 -10.42
N PHE A 32 -7.77 2.00 -10.79
CA PHE A 32 -7.13 1.74 -12.10
C PHE A 32 -8.05 0.98 -13.04
#